data_AF-D8FFL5-F1
#
_entry.id   AF-D8FFL5-F1
#
_cell.length_a   1.000
_cell.length_b   1.000
_cell.length_c   1.000
_cell.angle_alpha   90.00
_cell.angle_beta   90.00
_cell.angle_gamma   90.00
#
_symmetry.space_group_name_H-M   'P 1'
#
loop_
_entity.id
_entity.type
_entity.pdbx_description
1 polymer ?
#
loop_
_entity_poly.entity_id
_entity_poly.type
_entity_poly.pdbx_seq_one_letter_code
_entity_poly.pdbx_strand_id
1 'polypeptide(L)'
;MDGYCGGIGEKRYEPISGRSVPRLIVPGGMDCIVLEFTRDTIPPQFQDRKIFFYDFRSAIGINVDESRLLAGQLSKKLNMDPENVR
;
A
#
# COMPACT_ATOMS: atom_id res chain seq x y z
N MET A 1 -2.41 5.94 16.52
CA MET A 1 -2.45 4.52 16.09
C MET A 1 -2.05 4.55 14.63
N ASP A 2 -0.76 4.45 14.33
CA ASP A 2 -0.32 4.67 12.94
C ASP A 2 -0.31 3.38 12.12
N GLY A 3 -0.96 2.31 12.60
CA GLY A 3 -1.05 1.03 11.90
C GLY A 3 0.31 0.38 11.63
N TYR A 4 0.28 -0.85 11.14
CA TYR A 4 1.48 -1.64 10.85
C TYR A 4 2.46 -0.95 9.86
N CYS A 5 1.96 -0.04 9.02
CA CYS A 5 2.73 0.65 7.97
C CYS A 5 2.95 2.15 8.24
N GLY A 6 2.63 2.66 9.43
CA GLY A 6 2.62 4.11 9.72
C GLY A 6 3.93 4.85 9.52
N GLY A 7 5.05 4.16 9.73
CA GLY A 7 6.38 4.77 9.63
C GLY A 7 6.90 5.01 8.22
N ILE A 8 6.20 4.55 7.17
CA ILE A 8 6.76 4.61 5.80
C ILE A 8 6.80 6.02 5.21
N GLY A 9 5.93 6.92 5.69
CA GLY A 9 5.91 8.34 5.36
C GLY A 9 5.50 8.69 3.91
N GLU A 10 5.24 9.97 3.67
CA GLU A 10 4.76 10.49 2.38
C GLU A 10 5.79 10.40 1.24
N LYS A 11 7.08 10.23 1.60
CA LYS A 11 8.21 10.16 0.65
C LYS A 11 8.44 8.77 0.07
N ARG A 12 7.59 7.79 0.42
CA ARG A 12 7.70 6.43 -0.13
C ARG A 12 7.73 6.50 -1.66
N TYR A 13 8.71 5.83 -2.27
CA TYR A 13 8.99 5.79 -3.70
C TYR A 13 9.53 7.07 -4.34
N GLU A 14 9.75 8.15 -3.59
CA GLU A 14 10.43 9.33 -4.14
C GLU A 14 11.90 9.04 -4.45
N PRO A 15 12.47 9.65 -5.50
CA PRO A 15 13.90 9.61 -5.74
C PRO A 15 14.68 10.32 -4.62
N ILE A 16 15.94 9.92 -4.43
CA ILE A 16 16.82 10.53 -3.43
C ILE A 16 17.42 11.82 -4.01
N SER A 17 17.15 12.96 -3.39
CA SER A 17 17.70 14.25 -3.83
C SER A 17 19.23 14.22 -3.96
N GLY A 18 19.74 14.70 -5.09
CA GLY A 18 21.18 14.81 -5.36
C GLY A 18 21.88 13.49 -5.73
N ARG A 19 21.13 12.38 -5.93
CA ARG A 19 21.69 11.09 -6.36
C ARG A 19 20.84 10.47 -7.46
N SER A 20 21.48 10.04 -8.54
CA SER A 20 20.85 9.22 -9.58
C SER A 20 20.98 7.75 -9.19
N VAL A 21 19.94 7.18 -8.58
CA VAL A 21 19.92 5.77 -8.15
C VAL A 21 18.90 5.02 -9.01
N PRO A 22 19.30 3.98 -9.76
CA PRO A 22 18.35 3.12 -10.46
C PRO A 22 17.39 2.43 -9.47
N ARG A 23 16.09 2.45 -9.77
CA ARG A 23 14.99 1.91 -8.95
C ARG A 23 14.23 0.87 -9.75
N LEU A 24 14.05 -0.33 -9.18
CA LEU A 24 13.14 -1.36 -9.68
C LEU A 24 11.95 -1.44 -8.71
N ILE A 25 10.74 -1.19 -9.19
CA ILE A 25 9.54 -1.14 -8.34
C ILE A 25 8.55 -2.22 -8.77
N VAL A 26 8.25 -3.16 -7.85
CA VAL A 26 7.29 -4.24 -8.06
C VAL A 26 6.09 -4.06 -7.14
N PRO A 27 4.84 -4.13 -7.63
CA PRO A 27 3.63 -3.88 -6.83
C PRO A 27 3.23 -5.08 -5.96
N GLY A 28 4.19 -5.69 -5.25
CA GLY A 28 3.93 -6.82 -4.35
C GLY A 28 3.09 -6.40 -3.14
N GLY A 29 2.01 -7.13 -2.87
CA GLY A 29 1.14 -6.88 -1.72
C GLY A 29 0.31 -5.60 -1.81
N MET A 30 0.23 -4.96 -2.98
CA MET A 30 -0.64 -3.80 -3.21
C MET A 30 -2.10 -4.17 -3.49
N ASP A 31 -2.46 -5.44 -3.38
CA ASP A 31 -3.81 -5.98 -3.58
C ASP A 31 -4.60 -6.10 -2.26
N CYS A 32 -3.97 -5.80 -1.13
CA CYS A 32 -4.59 -5.90 0.19
C CYS A 32 -4.11 -4.82 1.17
N ILE A 33 -4.95 -4.54 2.17
CA ILE A 33 -4.64 -3.61 3.27
C ILE A 33 -4.69 -4.40 4.56
N VAL A 34 -3.57 -4.39 5.31
CA VAL A 34 -3.46 -5.07 6.60
C VAL A 34 -3.98 -4.17 7.72
N LEU A 35 -4.87 -4.71 8.54
CA LEU A 35 -5.56 -4.04 9.64
C LEU A 35 -5.53 -4.93 10.90
N GLU A 36 -5.67 -4.33 12.06
CA GLU A 36 -5.68 -5.02 13.36
C GLU A 36 -7.12 -5.39 13.75
N PHE A 37 -7.58 -6.55 13.29
CA PHE A 37 -8.82 -7.18 13.74
C PHE A 37 -8.79 -8.70 13.49
N THR A 38 -9.67 -9.44 14.18
CA THR A 38 -9.85 -10.89 14.10
C THR A 38 -11.25 -11.25 13.55
N ARG A 39 -11.54 -12.55 13.39
CA ARG A 39 -12.87 -13.05 12.95
C ARG A 39 -14.02 -12.55 13.82
N ASP A 40 -13.76 -12.32 15.11
CA ASP A 40 -14.77 -11.91 16.09
C ASP A 40 -14.89 -10.38 16.21
N THR A 41 -13.97 -9.63 15.61
CA THR A 41 -13.83 -8.18 15.79
C THR A 41 -13.82 -7.41 14.46
N ILE A 42 -14.42 -7.97 13.41
CA ILE A 42 -14.49 -7.35 12.08
C ILE A 42 -15.21 -6.00 12.17
N PRO A 43 -14.55 -4.88 11.81
CA PRO A 43 -15.20 -3.57 11.82
C PRO A 43 -16.40 -3.53 10.86
N PRO A 44 -17.52 -2.87 11.22
CA PRO A 44 -18.74 -2.86 10.40
C PRO A 44 -18.53 -2.47 8.93
N GLN A 45 -17.66 -1.49 8.66
CA GLN A 45 -17.34 -1.02 7.32
C GLN A 45 -16.61 -2.04 6.44
N PHE A 46 -16.13 -3.15 7.01
CA PHE A 46 -15.38 -4.18 6.29
C PHE A 46 -16.09 -5.53 6.22
N GLN A 47 -17.29 -5.67 6.78
CA GLN A 47 -18.00 -6.97 6.85
C GLN A 47 -18.24 -7.60 5.47
N ASP A 48 -18.51 -6.79 4.44
CA ASP A 48 -18.78 -7.26 3.07
C ASP A 48 -17.51 -7.34 2.20
N ARG A 49 -16.32 -7.21 2.79
CA ARG A 49 -15.05 -7.25 2.04
C ARG A 49 -14.53 -8.67 1.92
N LYS A 50 -13.65 -8.89 0.94
CA LYS A 50 -12.82 -10.11 0.90
C LYS A 50 -11.77 -10.03 2.01
N ILE A 51 -11.92 -10.84 3.05
CA ILE A 51 -11.04 -10.82 4.23
C ILE A 51 -10.13 -12.06 4.23
N PHE A 52 -8.85 -11.84 4.52
CA PHE A 52 -7.85 -12.86 4.80
C PHE A 52 -7.46 -12.76 6.27
N PHE A 53 -7.79 -13.77 7.06
CA PHE A 53 -7.51 -13.78 8.50
C PHE A 53 -6.10 -14.33 8.75
N TYR A 54 -5.34 -13.64 9.60
CA TYR A 54 -4.05 -14.09 10.10
C TYR A 54 -4.12 -14.29 11.63
N ASP A 55 -3.05 -13.91 12.33
CA ASP A 55 -2.88 -13.99 13.78
C ASP A 55 -3.78 -12.97 14.52
N PHE A 56 -3.21 -11.84 14.92
CA PHE A 56 -3.91 -10.70 15.54
C PHE A 56 -4.28 -9.63 14.49
N ARG A 57 -4.01 -9.90 13.22
CA ARG A 57 -4.29 -9.03 12.07
C ARG A 57 -5.13 -9.75 11.04
N SER A 58 -5.76 -8.95 10.19
CA SER A 58 -6.45 -9.41 9.00
C SER A 58 -6.10 -8.49 7.83
N ALA A 59 -6.08 -9.03 6.62
CA ALA A 59 -6.01 -8.21 5.43
C ALA A 59 -7.38 -8.14 4.75
N ILE A 60 -7.72 -6.96 4.25
CA ILE A 60 -8.86 -6.77 3.34
C ILE A 60 -8.33 -6.64 1.92
N GLY A 61 -8.91 -7.38 0.98
CA GLY A 61 -8.62 -7.22 -0.44
C GLY A 61 -9.13 -5.86 -0.93
N ILE A 62 -8.31 -5.12 -1.67
CA ILE A 62 -8.72 -3.81 -2.19
C ILE A 62 -9.72 -3.95 -3.34
N ASN A 63 -10.58 -2.95 -3.50
CA ASN A 63 -11.49 -2.86 -4.65
C ASN A 63 -10.85 -2.13 -5.83
N VAL A 64 -11.59 -2.04 -6.94
CA VAL A 64 -11.10 -1.42 -8.18
C VAL A 64 -10.79 0.08 -8.03
N ASP A 65 -11.55 0.81 -7.22
CA ASP A 65 -11.36 2.25 -7.03
C ASP A 65 -10.18 2.54 -6.12
N GLU A 66 -10.01 1.75 -5.06
CA GLU A 66 -8.82 1.77 -4.20
C GLU A 66 -7.55 1.40 -5.00
N SER A 67 -7.65 0.43 -5.91
CA SER A 67 -6.55 0.05 -6.81
C SER A 67 -6.16 1.20 -7.75
N ARG A 68 -7.14 1.88 -8.36
CA ARG A 68 -6.89 3.08 -9.19
C ARG A 68 -6.25 4.20 -8.38
N LEU A 69 -6.70 4.43 -7.15
CA LEU A 69 -6.13 5.43 -6.25
C LEU A 69 -4.66 5.12 -5.97
N LEU A 70 -4.33 3.89 -5.58
CA LEU A 70 -2.96 3.45 -5.32
C LEU A 70 -2.08 3.57 -6.56
N ALA A 71 -2.56 3.14 -7.72
CA ALA A 71 -1.84 3.27 -8.98
C ALA A 71 -1.58 4.74 -9.36
N GLY A 72 -2.55 5.62 -9.14
CA GLY A 72 -2.42 7.06 -9.35
C GLY A 72 -1.40 7.70 -8.40
N GLN A 73 -1.35 7.28 -7.13
CA GLN A 73 -0.34 7.74 -6.18
C GLN A 73 1.06 7.22 -6.53
N LEU A 74 1.18 5.93 -6.86
CA LEU A 74 2.45 5.32 -7.24
C LEU A 74 3.03 5.97 -8.49
N SER A 75 2.24 6.07 -9.57
CA SER A 75 2.67 6.69 -10.83
C SER A 75 3.20 8.12 -10.65
N LYS A 76 2.53 8.94 -9.82
CA LYS A 76 3.03 10.29 -9.47
C LYS A 76 4.43 10.27 -8.90
N LYS A 77 4.75 9.32 -8.01
CA LYS A 77 6.08 9.19 -7.40
C LYS A 77 7.11 8.64 -8.39
N LEU A 78 6.74 7.66 -9.22
CA LEU A 78 7.66 7.08 -10.20
C LEU A 78 8.05 8.10 -11.28
N ASN A 79 7.09 8.92 -11.71
CA ASN A 79 7.29 9.99 -12.70
C ASN A 79 8.16 11.16 -12.23
N MET A 80 8.60 11.19 -10.96
CA MET A 80 9.54 12.21 -10.48
C MET A 80 10.97 12.02 -11.02
N ASP A 81 11.31 10.80 -11.44
CA ASP A 81 12.62 10.45 -12.01
C ASP A 81 12.47 9.22 -12.94
N PRO A 82 11.85 9.40 -14.12
CA PRO A 82 11.43 8.32 -15.02
C PRO A 82 12.62 7.61 -15.69
N GLU A 83 13.73 8.30 -15.90
CA GLU A 83 14.94 7.73 -16.52
C GLU A 83 15.59 6.64 -15.65
N ASN A 84 15.35 6.68 -14.34
CA ASN A 84 15.94 5.77 -13.36
C ASN A 84 14.93 4.78 -12.78
N VAL A 85 13.74 4.60 -13.36
CA VAL A 85 12.73 3.65 -12.84
C VAL A 85 12.38 2.56 -13.85
N ARG A 86 12.27 1.31 -13.37
CA ARG A 86 11.77 0.16 -14.12
C ARG A 86 10.72 -0.62 -13.32
#